data_AF-A0A961V475-F1
#
_entry.id   AF-A0A961V475-F1
#
_cell.length_a   1.000
_cell.length_b   1.000
_cell.length_c   1.000
_cell.angle_alpha   90.00
_cell.angle_beta   90.00
_cell.angle_gamma   90.00
#
_symmetry.space_group_name_H-M   'P 1'
#
loop_
_entity.id
_entity.type
_entity.pdbx_description
1 polymer ?
#
loop_
_entity_poly.entity_id
_entity_poly.type
_entity_poly.pdbx_seq_one_letter_code
_entity_poly.pdbx_strand_id
1 'polypeptide(L)'
;MAVSKEIAADFDRRIFEMRMERSRADLFGMLERLYGDHPGYGAFCDRLVAALETAWAERPEELKWLDLRRDLEPDWFQRPEMAGYVFYVDRFAGSIRGVLDRLDYLRDLGITYVHFMPCLKPR
;
A
#
# COMPACT_ATOMS: atom_id res chain seq x y z
N MET A 1 30.32 1.70 6.88
CA MET A 1 29.04 2.37 6.54
C MET A 1 28.61 2.16 5.09
N ALA A 2 29.50 2.29 4.09
CA ALA A 2 29.14 2.07 2.68
C ALA A 2 28.68 0.64 2.37
N VAL A 3 29.45 -0.36 2.81
CA VAL A 3 29.13 -1.80 2.63
C VAL A 3 27.77 -2.17 3.22
N SER A 4 27.42 -1.65 4.41
CA SER A 4 26.14 -1.94 5.05
C SER A 4 24.94 -1.36 4.26
N LYS A 5 25.11 -0.19 3.63
CA LYS A 5 24.08 0.41 2.78
C LYS A 5 23.91 -0.35 1.47
N GLU A 6 25.01 -0.83 0.89
CA GLU A 6 25.01 -1.60 -0.34
C GLU A 6 24.32 -2.96 -0.15
N ILE A 7 24.59 -3.64 0.98
CA ILE A 7 23.90 -4.86 1.37
C ILE A 7 22.39 -4.60 1.57
N ALA A 8 22.02 -3.53 2.27
CA ALA A 8 20.61 -3.19 2.49
C ALA A 8 19.86 -2.90 1.18
N ALA A 9 20.50 -2.20 0.24
CA ALA A 9 19.92 -1.93 -1.08
C ALA A 9 19.75 -3.22 -1.91
N ASP A 10 20.70 -4.16 -1.82
CA ASP A 10 20.56 -5.46 -2.49
C ASP A 10 19.39 -6.28 -1.93
N PHE A 11 19.24 -6.33 -0.61
CA PHE A 11 18.10 -7.01 0.02
C PHE A 11 16.76 -6.37 -0.38
N ASP A 12 16.68 -5.04 -0.40
CA ASP A 12 15.47 -4.31 -0.78
C ASP A 12 15.04 -4.59 -2.23
N ARG A 13 16.01 -4.65 -3.15
CA ARG A 13 15.79 -5.03 -4.55
C ARG A 13 15.31 -6.48 -4.66
N ARG A 14 15.94 -7.41 -3.95
CA ARG A 14 15.54 -8.83 -3.96
C ARG A 14 14.13 -9.02 -3.43
N ILE A 15 13.72 -8.26 -2.41
CA ILE A 15 12.33 -8.30 -1.91
C ILE A 15 11.36 -7.86 -3.00
N PHE A 16 11.67 -6.76 -3.71
CA PHE A 16 10.84 -6.32 -4.84
C PHE A 16 10.73 -7.39 -5.92
N GLU A 17 11.86 -7.94 -6.37
CA GLU A 17 11.91 -8.98 -7.41
C GLU A 17 11.07 -10.20 -7.01
N MET A 18 11.21 -10.70 -5.77
CA MET A 18 10.41 -11.83 -5.27
C MET A 18 8.90 -11.53 -5.25
N ARG A 19 8.50 -10.32 -4.80
CA ARG A 19 7.08 -9.92 -4.77
C ARG A 19 6.52 -9.75 -6.18
N MET A 20 7.32 -9.22 -7.09
CA MET A 20 6.96 -9.02 -8.49
C MET A 20 6.79 -10.35 -9.21
N GLU A 21 7.69 -11.30 -9.00
CA GLU A 21 7.59 -12.66 -9.52
C GLU A 21 6.33 -13.36 -9.00
N ARG A 22 6.09 -13.33 -7.67
CA ARG A 22 4.89 -13.91 -7.03
C ARG A 22 3.59 -13.39 -7.65
N SER A 23 3.54 -12.10 -7.96
CA SER A 23 2.31 -11.42 -8.40
C SER A 23 2.18 -11.29 -9.93
N ARG A 24 3.19 -11.75 -10.68
CA ARG A 24 3.32 -11.51 -12.13
C ARG A 24 2.13 -12.04 -12.91
N ALA A 25 1.73 -13.28 -12.64
CA ALA A 25 0.64 -13.95 -13.34
C ALA A 25 -0.70 -13.25 -13.10
N ASP A 26 -0.96 -12.84 -11.87
CA ASP A 26 -2.20 -12.14 -11.51
C ASP A 26 -2.28 -10.75 -12.14
N LEU A 27 -1.16 -10.00 -12.12
CA LEU A 27 -1.09 -8.65 -12.68
C LEU A 27 -1.17 -8.67 -14.20
N PHE A 28 -0.24 -9.36 -14.87
CA PHE A 28 -0.14 -9.30 -16.33
C PHE A 28 -1.10 -10.25 -17.04
N GLY A 29 -1.49 -11.37 -16.44
CA GLY A 29 -2.39 -12.32 -17.09
C GLY A 29 -3.76 -11.69 -17.39
N MET A 30 -4.30 -10.90 -16.47
CA MET A 30 -5.55 -10.17 -16.70
C MET A 30 -5.38 -9.01 -17.69
N LEU A 31 -4.27 -8.27 -17.59
CA LEU A 31 -3.99 -7.14 -18.48
C LEU A 31 -3.78 -7.59 -19.93
N GLU A 32 -3.04 -8.68 -20.14
CA GLU A 32 -2.80 -9.27 -21.45
C GLU A 32 -4.10 -9.77 -22.08
N ARG A 33 -4.96 -10.42 -21.28
CA ARG A 33 -6.26 -10.88 -21.76
C ARG A 33 -7.17 -9.74 -22.22
N LEU A 34 -7.09 -8.57 -21.60
CA LEU A 34 -7.94 -7.42 -21.93
C LEU A 34 -7.35 -6.51 -23.00
N TYR A 35 -6.02 -6.35 -23.01
CA TYR A 35 -5.33 -5.31 -23.77
C TYR A 35 -4.14 -5.82 -24.59
N GLY A 36 -3.88 -7.13 -24.64
CA GLY A 36 -2.71 -7.70 -25.31
C GLY A 36 -2.57 -7.31 -26.78
N ASP A 37 -3.70 -7.17 -27.48
CA ASP A 37 -3.74 -6.75 -28.89
C ASP A 37 -3.60 -5.23 -29.09
N HIS A 38 -3.60 -4.45 -28.00
CA HIS A 38 -3.46 -3.00 -28.11
C HIS A 38 -2.01 -2.65 -28.51
N PRO A 39 -1.79 -1.83 -29.57
CA PRO A 39 -0.44 -1.51 -30.05
C PRO A 39 0.49 -0.90 -28.99
N GLY A 40 -0.08 -0.23 -27.99
CA GLY A 40 0.64 0.38 -26.88
C GLY A 40 0.83 -0.52 -25.64
N TYR A 41 0.42 -1.79 -25.68
CA TYR A 41 0.42 -2.68 -24.51
C TYR A 41 1.83 -2.90 -23.95
N GLY A 42 2.81 -3.26 -24.78
CA GLY A 42 4.19 -3.47 -24.34
C GLY A 42 4.77 -2.24 -23.65
N ALA A 43 4.65 -1.07 -24.29
CA ALA A 43 5.11 0.19 -23.72
C ALA A 43 4.38 0.58 -22.42
N PHE A 44 3.11 0.17 -22.26
CA PHE A 44 2.39 0.35 -21.02
C PHE A 44 2.96 -0.56 -19.91
N CYS A 45 3.23 -1.82 -20.20
CA CYS A 45 3.84 -2.75 -19.25
C CYS A 45 5.19 -2.23 -18.75
N ASP A 46 6.05 -1.73 -19.64
CA ASP A 46 7.35 -1.17 -19.27
C ASP A 46 7.19 0.04 -18.32
N ARG A 47 6.26 0.95 -18.64
CA ARG A 47 5.97 2.10 -17.77
C ARG A 47 5.41 1.68 -16.42
N LEU A 48 4.57 0.64 -16.40
CA LEU A 48 4.00 0.12 -15.16
C LEU A 48 5.08 -0.48 -14.26
N VAL A 49 5.99 -1.28 -14.81
CA VAL A 49 7.13 -1.85 -14.06
C VAL A 49 8.01 -0.74 -13.50
N ALA A 50 8.40 0.24 -14.32
CA ALA A 50 9.22 1.37 -13.88
C ALA A 50 8.53 2.19 -12.77
N ALA A 51 7.22 2.38 -12.84
CA ALA A 51 6.45 3.06 -11.81
C ALA A 51 6.41 2.26 -10.49
N LEU A 52 6.27 0.94 -10.56
CA LEU A 52 6.30 0.05 -9.39
C LEU A 52 7.68 0.03 -8.71
N GLU A 53 8.76 -0.05 -9.50
CA GLU A 53 10.14 0.02 -9.01
C GLU A 53 10.42 1.35 -8.31
N THR A 54 10.02 2.46 -8.95
CA THR A 54 10.17 3.80 -8.39
C THR A 54 9.40 3.93 -7.07
N ALA A 55 8.13 3.53 -7.07
CA ALA A 55 7.29 3.59 -5.88
C ALA A 55 7.81 2.72 -4.73
N TRP A 56 8.42 1.57 -5.03
CA TRP A 56 9.07 0.74 -4.02
C TRP A 56 10.35 1.38 -3.49
N ALA A 57 11.19 1.95 -4.35
CA ALA A 57 12.42 2.63 -3.95
C ALA A 57 12.13 3.84 -3.04
N GLU A 58 11.07 4.59 -3.33
CA GLU A 58 10.64 5.77 -2.56
C GLU A 58 9.85 5.41 -1.28
N ARG A 59 9.42 4.15 -1.13
CA ARG A 59 8.58 3.73 0.01
C ARG A 59 9.37 3.83 1.32
N PRO A 60 8.85 4.54 2.35
CA PRO A 60 9.46 4.61 3.67
C PRO A 60 9.72 3.23 4.29
N GLU A 61 10.86 3.08 4.96
CA GLU A 61 11.30 1.81 5.56
C GLU A 61 10.26 1.21 6.52
N GLU A 62 9.65 2.04 7.38
CA GLU A 62 8.59 1.60 8.30
C GLU A 62 7.39 0.97 7.59
N LEU A 63 7.05 1.45 6.38
CA LEU A 63 5.98 0.90 5.57
C LEU A 63 6.39 -0.40 4.85
N LYS A 64 7.68 -0.55 4.51
CA LYS A 64 8.22 -1.83 4.02
C LYS A 64 8.17 -2.89 5.12
N TRP A 65 8.50 -2.53 6.35
CA TRP A 65 8.34 -3.42 7.52
C TRP A 65 6.88 -3.82 7.75
N LEU A 66 5.96 -2.88 7.61
CA LEU A 66 4.53 -3.18 7.70
C LEU A 66 4.07 -4.14 6.59
N ASP A 67 4.58 -3.98 5.36
CA ASP A 67 4.29 -4.91 4.26
C ASP A 67 4.73 -6.34 4.62
N LEU A 68 5.97 -6.52 5.08
CA LEU A 68 6.50 -7.83 5.47
C LEU A 68 5.71 -8.47 6.61
N ARG A 69 5.31 -7.68 7.62
CA ARG A 69 4.47 -8.17 8.71
C ARG A 69 3.14 -8.70 8.19
N ARG A 70 2.49 -7.98 7.28
CA ARG A 70 1.20 -8.38 6.70
C ARG A 70 1.31 -9.55 5.73
N ASP A 71 2.44 -9.68 5.02
CA ASP A 71 2.74 -10.86 4.21
C ASP A 71 2.88 -12.13 5.10
N LEU A 72 3.39 -12.01 6.33
CA LEU A 72 3.51 -13.11 7.29
C LEU A 72 2.21 -13.40 8.07
N GLU A 73 1.33 -12.42 8.18
CA GLU A 73 0.06 -12.51 8.92
C GLU A 73 -1.13 -12.24 7.98
N PRO A 74 -1.40 -13.09 6.97
CA PRO A 74 -2.44 -12.81 5.96
C PRO A 74 -3.86 -12.72 6.56
N ASP A 75 -4.07 -13.32 7.74
CA ASP A 75 -5.32 -13.31 8.50
C ASP A 75 -5.52 -12.03 9.33
N TRP A 76 -4.55 -11.11 9.37
CA TRP A 76 -4.57 -9.94 10.28
C TRP A 76 -5.89 -9.15 10.26
N PHE A 77 -6.52 -9.05 9.10
CA PHE A 77 -7.77 -8.31 8.90
C PHE A 77 -9.02 -9.08 9.36
N GLN A 78 -8.92 -10.40 9.53
CA GLN A 78 -10.02 -11.28 9.94
C GLN A 78 -10.09 -11.50 11.45
N ARG A 79 -9.11 -10.97 12.20
CA ARG A 79 -9.01 -11.14 13.65
C ARG A 79 -10.15 -10.42 14.38
N PRO A 80 -10.66 -10.95 15.49
CA PRO A 80 -11.82 -10.38 16.19
C PRO A 80 -11.56 -8.98 16.77
N GLU A 81 -10.29 -8.60 16.96
CA GLU A 81 -9.89 -7.27 17.41
C GLU A 81 -9.98 -6.20 16.30
N MET A 82 -10.29 -6.60 15.06
CA MET A 82 -10.45 -5.68 13.94
C MET A 82 -11.83 -5.01 13.98
N ALA A 83 -11.87 -3.80 14.51
CA ALA A 83 -13.07 -2.95 14.56
C ALA A 83 -12.89 -1.71 13.68
N GLY A 84 -13.81 -1.55 12.72
CA GLY A 84 -13.80 -0.46 11.76
C GLY A 84 -14.70 0.72 12.15
N TYR A 85 -14.24 1.94 11.89
CA TYR A 85 -15.05 3.15 12.02
C TYR A 85 -14.98 4.00 10.74
N VAL A 86 -16.14 4.48 10.28
CA VAL A 86 -16.30 5.17 9.00
C VAL A 86 -16.85 6.57 9.26
N PHE A 87 -16.21 7.62 8.74
CA PHE A 87 -16.67 8.99 8.96
C PHE A 87 -16.25 9.98 7.88
N TYR A 88 -17.03 11.06 7.79
CA TYR A 88 -16.69 12.26 7.03
C TYR A 88 -15.74 13.13 7.85
N VAL A 89 -14.55 13.43 7.32
CA VAL A 89 -13.48 14.15 8.05
C VAL A 89 -13.95 15.55 8.48
N ASP A 90 -14.64 16.26 7.60
CA ASP A 90 -15.22 17.59 7.85
C ASP A 90 -16.29 17.55 8.96
N ARG A 91 -17.17 16.54 8.96
CA ARG A 91 -18.23 16.42 9.98
C ARG A 91 -17.73 15.90 11.33
N PHE A 92 -16.74 15.00 11.32
CA PHE A 92 -16.24 14.35 12.53
C PHE A 92 -15.21 15.22 13.27
N ALA A 93 -14.34 15.88 12.52
CA ALA A 93 -13.18 16.57 13.08
C ALA A 93 -12.84 17.90 12.38
N GLY A 94 -13.67 18.37 11.44
CA GLY A 94 -13.46 19.61 10.69
C GLY A 94 -12.36 19.54 9.64
N SER A 95 -11.23 18.89 9.93
CA SER A 95 -10.09 18.73 9.03
C SER A 95 -9.33 17.44 9.31
N ILE A 96 -8.45 17.03 8.38
CA ILE A 96 -7.58 15.86 8.56
C ILE A 96 -6.72 16.02 9.82
N ARG A 97 -6.21 17.23 10.09
CA ARG A 97 -5.42 17.50 11.30
C ARG A 97 -6.26 17.36 12.56
N GLY A 98 -7.52 17.78 12.53
CA GLY A 98 -8.43 17.63 13.67
C GLY A 98 -8.75 16.18 14.02
N VAL A 99 -8.53 15.22 13.11
CA VAL A 99 -8.69 13.79 13.42
C VAL A 99 -7.70 13.34 14.50
N LEU A 100 -6.53 13.98 14.59
CA LEU A 100 -5.53 13.68 15.62
C LEU A 100 -6.10 13.92 17.03
N ASP A 101 -6.95 14.93 17.19
CA ASP A 101 -7.61 15.27 18.46
C ASP A 101 -8.73 14.28 18.84
N ARG A 102 -9.10 13.38 17.92
CA ARG A 102 -10.13 12.34 18.11
C ARG A 102 -9.54 10.94 18.28
N LEU A 103 -8.21 10.78 18.28
CA LEU A 103 -7.58 9.47 18.39
C LEU A 103 -7.87 8.79 19.73
N ASP A 104 -7.90 9.54 20.83
CA ASP A 104 -8.24 8.98 22.15
C ASP A 104 -9.67 8.42 22.16
N TYR A 105 -10.64 9.15 21.59
CA TYR A 105 -12.01 8.67 21.44
C TYR A 105 -12.11 7.38 20.61
N LEU A 106 -11.39 7.32 19.47
CA LEU A 106 -11.37 6.13 18.63
C LEU A 106 -10.75 4.93 19.34
N ARG A 107 -9.66 5.16 20.10
CA ARG A 107 -8.99 4.13 20.90
C ARG A 107 -9.88 3.62 22.03
N ASP A 108 -10.59 4.50 22.73
CA ASP A 108 -11.49 4.13 23.83
C ASP A 108 -12.69 3.30 23.33
N LEU A 109 -13.12 3.54 22.09
CA LEU A 109 -14.13 2.74 21.40
C LEU A 109 -13.58 1.38 20.89
N GLY A 110 -12.27 1.15 20.99
CA GLY A 110 -11.62 -0.07 20.51
C GLY A 110 -11.43 -0.12 18.99
N ILE A 111 -11.48 1.02 18.30
CA ILE A 111 -11.34 1.09 16.84
C ILE A 111 -9.89 0.85 16.43
N THR A 112 -9.68 -0.09 15.52
CA THR A 112 -8.36 -0.48 14.99
C THR A 112 -8.22 -0.24 13.48
N TYR A 113 -9.30 0.15 12.82
CA TYR A 113 -9.34 0.53 11.41
C TYR A 113 -10.24 1.75 11.18
N VAL A 114 -9.73 2.76 10.47
CA VAL A 114 -10.50 3.97 10.12
C VAL A 114 -10.66 4.09 8.61
N HIS A 115 -11.89 4.35 8.17
CA HIS A 115 -12.20 4.70 6.79
C HIS A 115 -12.65 6.16 6.71
N PHE A 116 -11.87 6.98 6.02
CA PHE A 116 -12.25 8.34 5.71
C PHE A 116 -13.15 8.34 4.48
N MET A 117 -14.34 8.91 4.59
CA MET A 117 -15.15 9.27 3.43
C MET A 117 -14.36 10.23 2.52
N PRO A 118 -14.70 10.34 1.22
CA PRO A 118 -13.85 10.95 0.20
C PRO A 118 -13.22 12.29 0.63
N CYS A 119 -11.89 12.32 0.70
CA CYS A 119 -11.10 13.45 1.19
C CYS A 119 -10.18 14.05 0.11
N LEU A 120 -10.27 13.57 -1.13
CA LEU A 120 -9.58 14.14 -2.29
C LEU A 120 -10.39 15.29 -2.89
N LYS A 121 -9.71 16.13 -3.68
CA LYS A 121 -10.37 17.21 -4.41
C LYS A 121 -11.46 16.63 -5.32
N PRO A 122 -12.73 17.06 -5.19
CA PRO A 122 -13.80 16.60 -6.06
C PRO A 122 -13.50 17.00 -7.50
N ARG A 123 -13.84 16.10 -8.44
CA ARG A 123 -13.69 16.31 -9.88
C ARG A 123 -14.87 17.08 -10.44
#